data_AF-A0A9P0K011-F1
#
_entry.id   AF-A0A9P0K011-F1
#
_cell.length_a   1.000
_cell.length_b   1.000
_cell.length_c   1.000
_cell.angle_alpha   90.00
_cell.angle_beta   90.00
_cell.angle_gamma   90.00
#
_symmetry.space_group_name_H-M   'P 1'
#
loop_
_entity.id
_entity.type
_entity.pdbx_description
1 polymer ?
#
loop_
_entity_poly.entity_id
_entity_poly.type
_entity_poly.pdbx_seq_one_letter_code
_entity_poly.pdbx_strand_id
1 'polypeptide(L)'
;MGVDVPVLDWKKESQNGLKPPGAWHFKFNPSKRFKIILDKYRIIKVQGELHYRSEFGNPRSVMKKNKKISSMDPQPLPTNVPVKEAKVIAVAKLLEGHYGEN
;
A
#
# COMPACT_ATOMS: atom_id res chain seq x y z
N MET A 1 -11.87 11.61 -12.74
CA MET A 1 -10.62 10.88 -12.39
C MET A 1 -10.58 9.58 -13.17
N GLY A 2 -9.48 9.26 -13.86
CA GLY A 2 -9.33 8.03 -14.66
C GLY A 2 -9.32 8.23 -16.18
N VAL A 3 -9.74 9.39 -16.70
CA VAL A 3 -9.67 9.71 -18.15
C VAL A 3 -8.61 10.79 -18.41
N ASP A 4 -8.66 11.90 -17.67
CA ASP A 4 -7.67 13.00 -17.82
C ASP A 4 -6.35 12.74 -17.07
N VAL A 5 -6.39 11.85 -16.06
CA VAL A 5 -5.22 11.42 -15.28
C VAL A 5 -5.31 9.90 -15.11
N PRO A 6 -4.37 9.13 -15.68
CA PRO A 6 -4.37 7.68 -15.55
C PRO A 6 -4.10 7.29 -14.09
N VAL A 7 -4.95 6.42 -13.54
CA VAL A 7 -4.75 5.86 -12.20
C VAL A 7 -3.86 4.64 -12.32
N LEU A 8 -2.73 4.61 -11.62
CA LEU A 8 -1.75 3.52 -11.70
C LEU A 8 -1.98 2.47 -10.60
N ASP A 9 -1.73 1.19 -10.89
CA ASP A 9 -1.86 0.07 -9.95
C ASP A 9 -0.65 -0.04 -9.01
N TRP A 10 -0.55 0.93 -8.10
CA TRP A 10 0.45 0.92 -7.04
C TRP A 10 0.28 -0.24 -6.06
N LYS A 11 -0.91 -0.83 -5.97
CA LYS A 11 -1.16 -1.96 -5.07
C LYS A 11 -0.42 -3.20 -5.56
N LYS A 12 -0.60 -3.57 -6.82
CA LYS A 12 0.11 -4.70 -7.42
C LYS A 12 1.62 -4.43 -7.47
N GLU A 13 2.01 -3.22 -7.85
CA GLU A 13 3.43 -2.90 -7.99
C GLU A 13 4.18 -2.88 -6.65
N SER A 14 3.56 -2.33 -5.60
CA SER A 14 4.14 -2.38 -4.25
C SER A 14 4.25 -3.82 -3.72
N GLN A 15 3.28 -4.69 -4.02
CA GLN A 15 3.39 -6.12 -3.69
C GLN A 15 4.54 -6.82 -4.44
N ASN A 16 4.86 -6.39 -5.66
CA ASN A 16 5.97 -6.92 -6.45
C ASN A 16 7.34 -6.44 -5.97
N GLY A 17 7.46 -5.19 -5.54
CA GLY A 17 8.73 -4.60 -5.13
C GLY A 17 9.03 -4.66 -3.64
N LEU A 18 8.01 -4.59 -2.77
CA LEU A 18 8.16 -4.54 -1.31
C LEU A 18 7.90 -5.92 -0.68
N LYS A 19 8.61 -6.17 0.41
CA LYS A 19 8.28 -7.27 1.33
C LYS A 19 6.93 -6.97 1.99
N PRO A 20 6.08 -7.98 2.23
CA PRO A 20 4.85 -7.77 3.00
C PRO A 20 5.20 -7.29 4.42
N PRO A 21 4.37 -6.46 5.06
CA PRO A 21 4.63 -5.94 6.42
C PRO A 21 4.96 -7.01 7.46
N GLY A 22 4.38 -8.21 7.35
CA GLY A 22 4.68 -9.34 8.23
C GLY A 22 6.10 -9.89 8.11
N ALA A 23 6.80 -9.61 7.00
CA ALA A 23 8.20 -9.99 6.77
C ALA A 23 9.18 -8.84 7.04
N TRP A 24 8.70 -7.74 7.65
CA TRP A 24 9.57 -6.66 8.07
C TRP A 24 10.31 -7.06 9.35
N HIS A 25 11.44 -6.41 9.60
CA HIS A 25 12.29 -6.66 10.76
C HIS A 25 11.72 -6.08 12.06
N PHE A 26 10.55 -5.44 12.00
CA PHE A 26 9.78 -4.96 13.14
C PHE A 26 8.29 -5.23 12.89
N LYS A 27 7.50 -5.29 13.97
CA LYS A 27 6.05 -5.42 13.87
C LYS A 27 5.43 -4.06 13.61
N PHE A 28 4.72 -3.93 12.49
CA PHE A 28 4.10 -2.66 12.09
C PHE A 28 3.08 -2.16 13.11
N ASN A 29 2.12 -3.00 13.52
CA ASN A 29 1.00 -2.61 14.40
C ASN A 29 1.43 -2.01 15.76
N PRO A 30 2.34 -2.61 16.54
CA PRO A 30 2.74 -2.03 17.82
C PRO A 30 3.65 -0.80 17.69
N SER A 31 4.17 -0.48 16.50
CA SER A 31 5.08 0.65 16.33
C SER A 31 4.32 1.98 16.33
N LYS A 32 4.70 2.91 17.21
CA LYS A 32 4.10 4.25 17.31
C LYS A 32 4.74 5.27 16.37
N ARG A 33 5.99 5.03 15.94
CA ARG A 33 6.74 5.92 15.06
C ARG A 33 7.45 5.12 13.98
N PHE A 34 7.46 5.66 12.77
CA PHE A 34 8.19 5.10 11.64
C PHE A 34 9.19 6.12 11.12
N LYS A 35 10.41 5.69 10.83
CA LYS A 35 11.39 6.46 10.08
C LYS A 35 11.54 5.82 8.71
N ILE A 36 11.24 6.59 7.66
CA ILE A 36 11.44 6.19 6.27
C ILE A 36 12.64 6.96 5.77
N ILE A 37 13.68 6.24 5.36
CA ILE A 37 14.97 6.81 4.99
C ILE A 37 15.27 6.37 3.57
N LEU A 38 15.52 7.33 2.71
CA LEU A 38 16.12 7.09 1.40
C LEU A 38 17.62 7.30 1.52
N ASP A 39 18.41 6.26 1.32
CA ASP A 39 19.87 6.42 1.35
C ASP A 39 20.41 6.98 0.02
N LYS A 40 21.71 7.30 -0.01
CA LYS A 40 22.40 7.83 -1.19
C LYS A 40 22.33 6.90 -2.42
N TYR A 41 22.05 5.61 -2.24
CA TYR A 41 21.88 4.64 -3.32
C TYR A 41 20.41 4.44 -3.73
N ARG A 42 19.52 5.33 -3.25
CA ARG A 42 18.07 5.26 -3.45
C ARG A 42 17.47 3.95 -2.93
N ILE A 43 18.07 3.36 -1.90
CA ILE A 43 17.49 2.20 -1.20
C ILE A 43 16.61 2.72 -0.08
N ILE A 44 15.35 2.30 -0.07
CA ILE A 44 14.42 2.60 1.02
C ILE A 44 14.73 1.70 2.20
N LYS A 45 15.00 2.33 3.33
CA LYS A 45 15.09 1.71 4.64
C LYS A 45 13.95 2.22 5.50
N VAL A 46 13.34 1.30 6.25
CA VAL A 46 12.30 1.64 7.22
C VAL A 46 12.76 1.20 8.58
N GLN A 47 12.34 1.93 9.60
CA GLN A 47 12.54 1.60 11.01
C GLN A 47 11.22 1.87 11.72
N GLY A 48 10.74 0.89 12.48
CA GLY A 48 9.59 1.05 13.38
C GLY A 48 10.07 1.13 14.83
N GLU A 49 9.47 2.04 15.59
CA GLU A 49 9.75 2.25 17.01
C GLU A 49 8.49 2.04 17.83
N LEU A 50 8.60 1.28 18.92
CA LEU A 50 7.49 1.01 19.85
C LEU A 50 7.01 2.28 20.58
N HIS A 51 7.91 3.24 20.81
CA HIS A 51 7.60 4.51 21.48
C HIS A 51 8.06 5.71 20.64
N TYR A 52 7.44 6.87 20.85
CA TYR A 52 7.75 8.08 20.07
C TYR A 52 9.18 8.62 20.29
N ARG A 53 9.70 8.48 21.51
CA ARG A 53 10.97 9.06 21.98
C ARG A 53 12.10 8.02 22.08
N SER A 54 11.95 6.89 21.40
CA SER A 54 12.92 5.81 21.38
C SER A 54 13.64 5.76 20.03
N GLU A 55 14.94 5.45 20.05
CA GLU A 55 15.75 5.19 18.86
C GLU A 55 16.52 3.87 19.01
N PHE A 56 15.80 2.77 19.28
CA PHE A 56 16.44 1.46 19.50
C PHE A 56 16.55 0.65 18.21
N GLY A 57 15.65 0.89 17.25
CA GLY A 57 15.63 0.20 15.97
C GLY A 57 16.79 0.59 15.07
N ASN A 58 17.15 -0.33 14.17
CA ASN A 58 18.09 -0.05 13.08
C ASN A 58 17.32 -0.03 11.76
N PRO A 59 17.45 1.02 10.93
CA PRO A 59 16.80 1.05 9.62
C PRO A 59 17.26 -0.10 8.73
N ARG A 60 16.33 -0.90 8.21
CA ARG A 60 16.64 -1.95 7.23
C ARG A 60 15.76 -1.85 5.99
N SER A 61 16.28 -2.38 4.88
CA SER A 61 15.55 -2.38 3.61
C SER A 61 14.32 -3.29 3.65
N VAL A 62 13.19 -2.72 3.24
CA VAL A 62 11.90 -3.41 3.06
C VAL A 62 11.66 -3.85 1.62
N MET A 63 12.61 -3.59 0.72
CA MET A 63 12.54 -4.07 -0.67
C MET A 63 12.77 -5.58 -0.73
N LYS A 64 12.14 -6.27 -1.70
CA LYS A 64 12.48 -7.66 -2.05
C LYS A 64 13.91 -7.73 -2.63
N LYS A 65 14.49 -8.94 -2.64
CA LYS A 65 15.83 -9.18 -3.18
C LYS A 65 15.92 -8.68 -4.62
N ASN A 66 17.00 -7.96 -4.94
CA ASN A 66 17.28 -7.40 -6.27
C ASN A 66 16.21 -6.41 -6.81
N LYS A 67 15.35 -5.86 -5.95
CA LYS A 67 14.39 -4.80 -6.32
C LYS A 67 14.82 -3.46 -5.74
N LYS A 68 14.62 -2.40 -6.51
CA LYS A 68 14.87 -0.99 -6.11
C LYS A 68 13.59 -0.19 -6.32
N ILE A 69 13.41 0.92 -5.60
CA ILE A 69 12.22 1.76 -5.85
C ILE A 69 12.26 2.36 -7.27
N SER A 70 13.44 2.71 -7.75
CA SER A 70 13.63 3.23 -9.11
C SER A 70 13.29 2.24 -10.22
N SER A 71 13.10 0.95 -9.90
CA SER A 71 12.68 -0.07 -10.86
C SER A 71 11.18 -0.36 -10.78
N MET A 72 10.41 0.36 -9.96
CA MET A 72 8.96 0.21 -9.91
C MET A 72 8.33 0.95 -11.08
N ASP A 73 7.46 0.27 -11.81
CA ASP A 73 6.77 0.80 -12.99
C ASP A 73 5.29 0.38 -12.96
N PRO A 74 4.45 1.06 -12.16
CA PRO A 74 3.06 0.68 -11.96
C PRO A 74 2.26 0.92 -13.23
N GLN A 75 1.55 -0.11 -13.68
CA GLN A 75 0.76 -0.07 -14.90
C GLN A 75 -0.57 0.68 -14.67
N PRO A 76 -1.12 1.36 -15.69
CA PRO A 76 -2.44 1.96 -15.60
C PRO A 76 -3.50 0.92 -15.24
N LEU A 77 -4.40 1.27 -14.33
CA LEU A 77 -5.60 0.48 -14.06
C LEU A 77 -6.54 0.56 -15.25
N PRO A 78 -7.15 -0.56 -15.66
CA PRO A 78 -8.14 -0.55 -16.72
C PRO A 78 -9.36 0.29 -16.31
N THR A 79 -9.79 1.18 -17.19
CA THR A 79 -11.07 1.88 -17.10
C THR A 79 -12.20 0.97 -17.59
N ASN A 80 -13.42 1.17 -17.08
CA ASN A 80 -14.61 0.39 -17.46
C ASN A 80 -14.55 -1.11 -17.13
N VAL A 81 -13.88 -1.50 -16.05
CA VAL A 81 -13.95 -2.88 -15.57
C VAL A 81 -15.41 -3.22 -15.22
N PRO A 82 -16.01 -4.27 -15.82
CA PRO A 82 -17.37 -4.66 -15.51
C PRO A 82 -17.47 -5.01 -14.02
N VAL A 83 -18.38 -4.34 -13.32
CA VAL A 83 -18.61 -4.56 -11.90
C VAL A 83 -19.30 -5.92 -11.75
N LYS A 84 -18.80 -6.74 -10.81
CA LYS A 84 -19.46 -8.02 -10.49
C LYS A 84 -20.89 -7.76 -10.03
N GLU A 85 -21.86 -8.48 -10.59
CA GLU A 85 -23.28 -8.36 -10.25
C GLU A 85 -23.53 -8.47 -8.74
N ALA A 86 -22.84 -9.40 -8.07
CA ALA A 86 -22.91 -9.58 -6.62
C ALA A 86 -22.59 -8.29 -5.83
N LYS A 87 -21.67 -7.45 -6.32
CA LYS A 87 -21.38 -6.14 -5.70
C LYS A 87 -22.51 -5.15 -5.92
N VAL A 88 -23.11 -5.13 -7.11
CA VAL A 88 -24.23 -4.24 -7.43
C VAL A 88 -25.40 -4.54 -6.49
N ILE A 89 -25.76 -5.82 -6.34
CA ILE A 89 -26.82 -6.27 -5.42
C ILE A 89 -26.50 -5.90 -3.98
N ALA A 90 -25.25 -6.13 -3.53
CA ALA A 90 -24.83 -5.79 -2.17
C ALA A 90 -24.91 -4.29 -1.90
N VAL A 91 -24.51 -3.45 -2.86
CA VAL A 91 -24.61 -1.98 -2.74
C VAL A 91 -26.08 -1.55 -2.72
N ALA A 92 -26.94 -2.13 -3.56
CA ALA A 92 -28.37 -1.83 -3.56
C ALA A 92 -29.02 -2.11 -2.20
N LYS A 93 -28.77 -3.30 -1.63
CA LYS A 93 -29.24 -3.67 -0.27
C LYS A 93 -28.69 -2.74 0.81
N LEU A 94 -27.44 -2.32 0.67
CA LEU A 94 -26.81 -1.41 1.63
C LEU A 94 -27.45 -0.02 1.57
N LEU A 95 -27.77 0.47 0.37
CA LEU A 95 -28.48 1.74 0.19
C LEU A 95 -29.92 1.66 0.73
N GLU A 96 -30.63 0.57 0.44
CA GLU A 96 -31.97 0.30 0.95
C GLU A 96 -32.00 0.29 2.49
N GLY A 97 -31.05 -0.39 3.12
CA GLY A 97 -30.95 -0.44 4.58
C GLY A 97 -30.62 0.91 5.24
N HIS A 98 -29.98 1.83 4.51
CA HIS A 98 -29.61 3.15 5.04
C HIS A 98 -30.63 4.26 4.74
N TYR A 99 -31.33 4.17 3.62
CA TYR A 99 -32.15 5.27 3.09
C TYR A 99 -33.60 4.88 2.80
N GLY A 100 -33.98 3.60 2.98
CA GLY A 100 -35.29 3.08 2.62
C GLY A 100 -35.38 2.62 1.15
N GLU A 101 -36.56 2.19 0.71
CA GLU A 101 -36.81 1.85 -0.69
C GLU A 101 -36.60 3.08 -1.58
N ASN A 102 -35.75 2.93 -2.61
CA ASN A 102 -35.59 3.90 -3.70
C ASN A 102 -36.40 3.45 -4.92
#